data_AF-A0A6N2D769-F1
#
_entry.id   AF-A0A6N2D769-F1
#
_cell.length_a   1.000
_cell.length_b   1.000
_cell.length_c   1.000
_cell.angle_alpha   90.00
_cell.angle_beta   90.00
_cell.angle_gamma   90.00
#
_symmetry.space_group_name_H-M   'P 1'
#
loop_
_entity.id
_entity.type
_entity.pdbx_description
1 polymer ?
#
loop_
_entity_poly.entity_id
_entity_poly.type
_entity_poly.pdbx_seq_one_letter_code
_entity_poly.pdbx_strand_id
1 'polypeptide(L)'
;MWECHGGERVCVQTVFPASEERCNGLDDTCDGVVDGVLGADGEPEPLSRPCYGGPEGTEGVGECRAGVQVCTDGEWPSACVGEVTPQPEVCDGRDNSCSGAVDDDPVDVGGACEVPGQSGACAVGIWECHGGERVCVQTVFPASEERCNGLDDTCDGVVDGVLGADGEPEPLSR
;
A
#
# COMPACT_ATOMS: atom_id res chain seq x y z
N MET A 1 43.46 -7.64 -6.55
CA MET A 1 43.94 -8.57 -7.61
C MET A 1 44.69 -9.72 -6.95
N TRP A 2 44.39 -10.99 -7.23
CA TRP A 2 45.07 -12.13 -6.58
C TRP A 2 46.31 -12.55 -7.38
N GLU A 3 47.48 -12.55 -6.76
CA GLU A 3 48.71 -13.04 -7.38
C GLU A 3 49.33 -14.16 -6.53
N CYS A 4 50.00 -15.10 -7.17
CA CYS A 4 50.70 -16.18 -6.47
C CYS A 4 52.12 -15.74 -6.11
N HIS A 5 52.39 -15.59 -4.82
CA HIS A 5 53.74 -15.37 -4.29
C HIS A 5 54.15 -16.58 -3.45
N GLY A 6 55.28 -17.20 -3.78
CA GLY A 6 55.84 -18.31 -2.97
C GLY A 6 55.03 -19.61 -2.94
N GLY A 7 53.99 -19.74 -3.79
CA GLY A 7 53.09 -20.90 -3.79
C GLY A 7 51.79 -20.68 -2.99
N GLU A 8 51.63 -19.50 -2.38
CA GLU A 8 50.43 -19.09 -1.66
C GLU A 8 49.68 -18.00 -2.45
N ARG A 9 48.34 -18.04 -2.41
CA ARG A 9 47.50 -17.01 -3.05
C ARG A 9 47.56 -15.75 -2.18
N VAL A 10 48.07 -14.65 -2.72
CA VAL A 10 48.20 -13.37 -2.02
C VAL A 10 47.30 -12.33 -2.68
N CYS A 11 46.53 -11.59 -1.89
CA CYS A 11 45.78 -10.43 -2.35
C CYS A 11 46.77 -9.30 -2.61
N VAL A 12 46.97 -8.95 -3.88
CA VAL A 12 47.89 -7.89 -4.33
C VAL A 12 47.05 -6.78 -4.94
N GLN A 13 46.36 -6.05 -4.07
CA GLN A 13 45.80 -4.74 -4.39
C GLN A 13 46.90 -3.70 -4.14
N THR A 14 47.13 -2.78 -5.07
CA THR A 14 48.07 -1.65 -4.91
C THR A 14 47.49 -0.50 -4.08
N VAL A 15 46.29 -0.68 -3.52
CA VAL A 15 45.57 0.32 -2.74
C VAL A 15 45.33 -0.25 -1.34
N PHE A 16 46.26 0.05 -0.44
CA PHE A 16 46.20 -0.35 0.97
C PHE A 16 45.91 0.88 1.86
N PRO A 17 44.84 0.84 2.67
CA PRO A 17 43.60 0.09 2.49
C PRO A 17 42.53 0.95 1.80
N ALA A 18 41.71 0.35 0.93
CA ALA A 18 40.37 0.88 0.74
C ALA A 18 39.65 0.77 2.09
N SER A 19 39.06 1.86 2.59
CA SER A 19 38.39 1.85 3.90
C SER A 19 37.03 1.15 3.89
N GLU A 20 36.55 0.74 2.70
CA GLU A 20 35.20 0.24 2.48
C GLU A 20 35.21 -0.81 1.37
N GLU A 21 34.44 -1.87 1.57
CA GLU A 21 34.16 -2.90 0.57
C GLU A 21 33.21 -2.38 -0.51
N ARG A 22 33.42 -2.83 -1.75
CA ARG A 22 32.57 -2.47 -2.89
C ARG A 22 32.03 -3.73 -3.51
N CYS A 23 30.75 -3.70 -3.88
CA CYS A 23 30.13 -4.74 -4.68
C CYS A 23 30.65 -4.65 -6.13
N ASN A 24 31.73 -5.38 -6.44
CA ASN A 24 32.39 -5.39 -7.75
C ASN A 24 33.04 -6.74 -8.11
N GLY A 25 32.86 -7.80 -7.32
CA GLY A 25 33.44 -9.12 -7.54
C GLY A 25 34.87 -9.27 -7.03
N LEU A 26 35.39 -8.27 -6.30
CA LEU A 26 36.74 -8.24 -5.76
C LEU A 26 36.71 -8.17 -4.23
N ASP A 27 37.81 -8.61 -3.62
CA ASP A 27 38.09 -8.42 -2.20
C ASP A 27 38.91 -7.14 -2.09
N ASP A 28 38.24 -6.01 -1.80
CA ASP A 28 38.84 -4.68 -1.85
C ASP A 28 39.59 -4.33 -0.56
N THR A 29 39.23 -4.95 0.58
CA THR A 29 39.90 -4.79 1.88
C THR A 29 40.91 -5.89 2.19
N CYS A 30 41.00 -6.92 1.34
CA CYS A 30 41.88 -8.08 1.46
C CYS A 30 41.68 -8.84 2.80
N ASP A 31 40.46 -8.88 3.31
CA ASP A 31 40.10 -9.60 4.54
C ASP A 31 39.69 -11.07 4.27
N GLY A 32 39.64 -11.47 3.00
CA GLY A 32 39.27 -12.80 2.53
C GLY A 32 37.79 -12.95 2.20
N VAL A 33 36.98 -11.90 2.34
CA VAL A 33 35.55 -11.89 2.02
C VAL A 33 35.31 -11.03 0.77
N VAL A 34 35.06 -11.69 -0.37
CA VAL A 34 34.72 -10.99 -1.61
C VAL A 34 33.32 -10.39 -1.48
N ASP A 35 33.18 -9.09 -1.79
CA ASP A 35 31.92 -8.34 -1.73
C ASP A 35 31.14 -8.56 -0.42
N GLY A 36 31.85 -8.63 0.71
CA GLY A 36 31.27 -8.88 2.02
C GLY A 36 32.15 -8.33 3.12
N VAL A 37 31.69 -8.43 4.36
CA VAL A 37 32.41 -7.93 5.54
C VAL A 37 32.53 -9.04 6.56
N LEU A 38 33.58 -9.00 7.37
CA LEU A 38 33.67 -9.84 8.56
C LEU A 38 32.76 -9.30 9.67
N GLY A 39 31.79 -10.11 10.08
CA GLY A 39 30.88 -9.82 11.18
C GLY A 39 31.59 -9.73 12.53
N ALA A 40 30.86 -9.30 13.57
CA ALA A 40 31.40 -9.18 14.92
C ALA A 40 31.84 -10.51 15.55
N ASP A 41 31.29 -11.61 15.06
CA ASP A 41 31.65 -12.99 15.39
C ASP A 41 32.81 -13.54 14.54
N GLY A 42 33.28 -12.77 13.55
CA GLY A 42 34.35 -13.16 12.63
C GLY A 42 33.88 -14.01 11.45
N GLU A 43 32.57 -14.18 11.27
CA GLU A 43 32.00 -14.91 10.14
C GLU A 43 31.77 -13.97 8.94
N PRO A 44 31.87 -14.46 7.69
CA PRO A 44 31.63 -13.64 6.51
C PRO A 44 30.14 -13.30 6.36
N GLU A 45 29.83 -12.02 6.27
CA GLU A 45 28.49 -11.50 5.98
C GLU A 45 28.47 -10.83 4.60
N PRO A 46 27.39 -10.99 3.82
CA PRO A 46 27.31 -10.37 2.51
C PRO A 46 27.18 -8.85 2.62
N LEU A 47 27.81 -8.11 1.70
CA LEU A 47 27.70 -6.65 1.68
C LEU A 47 26.26 -6.25 1.39
N SER A 48 25.69 -5.38 2.22
CA SER A 48 24.32 -4.92 2.08
C SER A 48 24.22 -3.40 2.18
N ARG A 49 23.17 -2.83 1.58
CA ARG A 49 22.88 -1.40 1.64
C ARG A 49 21.39 -1.12 1.69
N PRO A 50 20.96 0.00 2.31
CA PRO A 50 19.59 0.45 2.18
C PRO A 50 19.29 0.81 0.73
N CYS A 51 18.03 0.63 0.34
CA CYS A 51 17.53 1.04 -0.96
C CYS A 51 16.08 1.49 -0.82
N TYR A 52 15.67 2.37 -1.72
CA TYR A 52 14.30 2.83 -1.81
C TYR A 52 14.04 3.30 -3.24
N GLY A 53 13.08 2.67 -3.91
CA GLY A 53 12.71 2.98 -5.30
C GLY A 53 11.58 4.00 -5.43
N GLY A 54 11.01 4.47 -4.31
CA GLY A 54 9.91 5.43 -4.30
C GLY A 54 10.36 6.88 -4.60
N PRO A 55 9.42 7.80 -4.86
CA PRO A 55 9.69 9.22 -5.04
C PRO A 55 10.39 9.85 -3.82
N GLU A 56 11.19 10.89 -4.06
CA GLU A 56 11.85 11.64 -2.99
C GLU A 56 10.83 12.21 -1.99
N GLY A 57 11.12 12.08 -0.70
CA GLY A 57 10.27 12.56 0.39
C GLY A 57 9.15 11.60 0.82
N THR A 58 9.02 10.43 0.19
CA THR A 58 8.03 9.41 0.60
C THR A 58 8.62 8.32 1.52
N GLU A 59 9.95 8.22 1.62
CA GLU A 59 10.61 7.24 2.49
C GLU A 59 10.29 7.50 3.97
N GLY A 60 9.75 6.49 4.66
CA GLY A 60 9.40 6.59 6.07
C GLY A 60 8.12 7.38 6.36
N VAL A 61 7.34 7.72 5.32
CA VAL A 61 6.05 8.38 5.43
C VAL A 61 4.93 7.35 5.29
N GLY A 62 3.97 7.36 6.21
CA GLY A 62 2.86 6.40 6.20
C GLY A 62 3.36 4.95 6.29
N GLU A 63 2.93 4.12 5.35
CA GLU A 63 3.38 2.72 5.24
C GLU A 63 4.70 2.57 4.45
N CYS A 64 5.19 3.63 3.78
CA CYS A 64 6.38 3.55 2.97
C CYS A 64 7.65 3.39 3.81
N ARG A 65 8.54 2.51 3.33
CA ARG A 65 9.82 2.23 3.99
C ARG A 65 10.86 1.75 3.00
N ALA A 66 12.11 2.05 3.31
CA ALA A 66 13.27 1.47 2.63
C ALA A 66 13.32 -0.06 2.82
N GLY A 67 13.89 -0.72 1.82
CA GLY A 67 14.30 -2.11 1.88
C GLY A 67 15.82 -2.23 1.94
N VAL A 68 16.29 -3.44 1.66
CA VAL A 68 17.73 -3.76 1.64
C VAL A 68 18.09 -4.48 0.34
N GLN A 69 19.20 -4.06 -0.25
CA GLN A 69 19.89 -4.77 -1.31
C GLN A 69 21.06 -5.53 -0.72
N VAL A 70 21.25 -6.77 -1.17
CA VAL A 70 22.40 -7.61 -0.82
C VAL A 70 23.21 -7.83 -2.08
N CYS A 71 24.49 -7.52 -2.03
CA CYS A 71 25.39 -7.72 -3.15
C CYS A 71 25.41 -9.20 -3.53
N THR A 72 25.21 -9.50 -4.80
CA THR A 72 25.20 -10.87 -5.31
C THR A 72 26.00 -10.91 -6.61
N ASP A 73 26.97 -11.81 -6.70
CA ASP A 73 27.83 -11.98 -7.88
C ASP A 73 28.53 -10.67 -8.34
N GLY A 74 28.94 -9.82 -7.40
CA GLY A 74 29.61 -8.54 -7.69
C GLY A 74 28.71 -7.43 -8.22
N GLU A 75 27.39 -7.62 -8.17
CA GLU A 75 26.42 -6.62 -8.61
C GLU A 75 25.33 -6.35 -7.56
N TRP A 76 24.86 -5.11 -7.51
CA TRP A 76 23.68 -4.76 -6.72
C TRP A 76 22.42 -5.15 -7.50
N PRO A 77 21.60 -6.08 -7.00
CA PRO A 77 20.38 -6.48 -7.70
C PRO A 77 19.42 -5.29 -7.79
N SER A 78 18.59 -5.25 -8.83
CA SER A 78 17.57 -4.20 -8.98
C SER A 78 16.47 -4.29 -7.90
N ALA A 79 16.23 -5.49 -7.37
CA ALA A 79 15.25 -5.71 -6.32
C ALA A 79 15.72 -5.10 -4.99
N CYS A 80 14.87 -4.29 -4.37
CA CYS A 80 15.07 -3.81 -3.02
C CYS A 80 14.17 -4.58 -2.06
N VAL A 81 14.74 -5.56 -1.36
CA VAL A 81 13.93 -6.51 -0.58
C VAL A 81 13.33 -5.81 0.63
N GLY A 82 12.01 -5.91 0.77
CA GLY A 82 11.27 -5.37 1.91
C GLY A 82 10.88 -3.90 1.81
N GLU A 83 11.20 -3.23 0.70
CA GLU A 83 10.72 -1.88 0.44
C GLU A 83 9.19 -1.86 0.32
N VAL A 84 8.60 -0.75 0.75
CA VAL A 84 7.19 -0.42 0.49
C VAL A 84 7.21 0.96 -0.13
N THR A 85 6.79 1.05 -1.38
CA THR A 85 6.70 2.30 -2.15
C THR A 85 5.25 2.75 -2.28
N PRO A 86 5.01 4.03 -2.61
CA PRO A 86 3.65 4.57 -2.69
C PRO A 86 2.73 3.74 -3.56
N GLN A 87 1.55 3.44 -3.03
CA GLN A 87 0.45 2.79 -3.75
C GLN A 87 -0.73 3.76 -3.84
N PRO A 88 -1.71 3.49 -4.73
CA PRO A 88 -2.98 4.21 -4.68
C PRO A 88 -3.59 4.14 -3.28
N GLU A 89 -4.10 5.27 -2.80
CA GLU A 89 -4.76 5.35 -1.50
C GLU A 89 -6.03 4.51 -1.50
N VAL A 90 -6.30 3.80 -0.41
CA VAL A 90 -7.58 3.12 -0.18
C VAL A 90 -8.13 3.51 1.18
N CYS A 91 -9.43 3.42 1.37
CA CYS A 91 -10.07 3.73 2.66
C CYS A 91 -9.85 2.57 3.65
N ASP A 92 -8.68 2.52 4.26
CA ASP A 92 -8.26 1.48 5.22
C ASP A 92 -7.70 2.04 6.54
N GLY A 93 -7.69 3.37 6.69
CA GLY A 93 -7.18 4.06 7.86
C GLY A 93 -5.66 4.16 7.89
N ARG A 94 -4.99 3.95 6.75
CA ARG A 94 -3.54 4.08 6.56
C ARG A 94 -3.23 5.15 5.52
N ASP A 95 -1.93 5.41 5.36
CA ASP A 95 -1.39 6.29 4.32
C ASP A 95 -0.60 5.39 3.35
N ASN A 96 -1.32 4.87 2.35
CA ASN A 96 -0.75 3.97 1.35
C ASN A 96 -0.01 4.74 0.25
N SER A 97 -0.41 5.98 -0.01
CA SER A 97 0.24 6.88 -0.98
C SER A 97 1.49 7.54 -0.43
N CYS A 98 1.72 7.41 0.88
CA CYS A 98 2.88 7.97 1.59
C CYS A 98 2.99 9.48 1.40
N SER A 99 1.83 10.13 1.39
CA SER A 99 1.67 11.57 1.24
C SER A 99 1.83 12.30 2.59
N GLY A 100 1.71 11.56 3.69
CA GLY A 100 1.64 12.07 5.06
C GLY A 100 0.21 12.29 5.55
N ALA A 101 -0.80 12.01 4.72
CA ALA A 101 -2.21 12.08 5.05
C ALA A 101 -2.87 10.70 4.93
N VAL A 102 -3.63 10.32 5.96
CA VAL A 102 -4.37 9.06 6.00
C VAL A 102 -5.66 9.21 5.18
N ASP A 103 -5.94 8.22 4.34
CA ASP A 103 -7.12 8.17 3.47
C ASP A 103 -7.35 9.47 2.65
N ASP A 104 -6.28 10.10 2.14
CA ASP A 104 -6.39 11.28 1.26
C ASP A 104 -6.53 10.85 -0.21
N ASP A 105 -7.72 11.06 -0.78
CA ASP A 105 -8.12 10.64 -2.14
C ASP A 105 -8.16 9.10 -2.36
N PRO A 106 -8.92 8.34 -1.55
CA PRO A 106 -9.04 6.90 -1.71
C PRO A 106 -9.69 6.51 -3.04
N VAL A 107 -9.09 5.57 -3.76
CA VAL A 107 -9.55 5.16 -5.10
C VAL A 107 -10.69 4.14 -5.06
N ASP A 108 -11.02 3.62 -3.88
CA ASP A 108 -12.03 2.58 -3.66
C ASP A 108 -13.38 3.12 -3.13
N VAL A 109 -13.55 4.46 -3.14
CA VAL A 109 -14.81 5.16 -2.86
C VAL A 109 -15.41 5.82 -4.12
N GLY A 110 -16.54 6.52 -4.00
CA GLY A 110 -17.22 7.21 -5.10
C GLY A 110 -18.06 6.30 -6.02
N GLY A 111 -17.89 4.98 -5.92
CA GLY A 111 -18.76 4.00 -6.56
C GLY A 111 -20.14 3.88 -5.90
N ALA A 112 -21.14 3.44 -6.67
CA ALA A 112 -22.47 3.17 -6.14
C ALA A 112 -22.48 2.00 -5.13
N CYS A 113 -23.39 2.07 -4.18
CA CYS A 113 -23.58 1.06 -3.13
C CYS A 113 -25.06 0.93 -2.75
N GLU A 114 -25.39 -0.15 -2.05
CA GLU A 114 -26.71 -0.35 -1.45
C GLU A 114 -26.67 -0.03 0.04
N VAL A 115 -27.47 0.95 0.48
CA VAL A 115 -27.54 1.38 1.88
C VAL A 115 -28.18 0.26 2.71
N PRO A 116 -27.47 -0.28 3.72
CA PRO A 116 -28.01 -1.36 4.54
C PRO A 116 -29.32 -0.96 5.24
N GLY A 117 -30.36 -1.78 5.05
CA GLY A 117 -31.66 -1.57 5.69
C GLY A 117 -32.62 -0.65 4.93
N GLN A 118 -32.20 -0.04 3.82
CA GLN A 118 -33.08 0.73 2.94
C GLN A 118 -33.59 -0.12 1.77
N SER A 119 -34.70 0.29 1.18
CA SER A 119 -35.34 -0.37 0.02
C SER A 119 -35.63 0.64 -1.09
N GLY A 120 -35.98 0.13 -2.27
CA GLY A 120 -36.41 0.95 -3.39
C GLY A 120 -35.37 1.97 -3.86
N ALA A 121 -35.82 3.18 -4.19
CA ALA A 121 -34.94 4.24 -4.66
C ALA A 121 -33.92 4.66 -3.60
N CYS A 122 -34.23 4.43 -2.33
CA CYS A 122 -33.50 4.90 -1.16
C CYS A 122 -32.38 3.94 -0.73
N ALA A 123 -32.38 2.73 -1.28
CA ALA A 123 -31.23 1.83 -1.20
C ALA A 123 -30.03 2.38 -1.98
N VAL A 124 -30.22 3.32 -2.92
CA VAL A 124 -29.12 3.86 -3.73
C VAL A 124 -28.24 4.81 -2.92
N GLY A 125 -26.97 4.44 -2.76
CA GLY A 125 -25.93 5.22 -2.10
C GLY A 125 -24.65 5.33 -2.91
N ILE A 126 -23.70 6.08 -2.36
CA ILE A 126 -22.31 6.16 -2.84
C ILE A 126 -21.37 5.81 -1.68
N TRP A 127 -20.30 5.09 -1.97
CA TRP A 127 -19.25 4.83 -0.99
C TRP A 127 -18.52 6.13 -0.65
N GLU A 128 -18.41 6.43 0.65
CA GLU A 128 -17.60 7.51 1.20
C GLU A 128 -16.63 6.94 2.24
N CYS A 129 -15.50 7.61 2.46
CA CYS A 129 -14.53 7.23 3.48
C CYS A 129 -14.76 8.05 4.74
N HIS A 130 -15.04 7.38 5.86
CA HIS A 130 -15.18 8.02 7.16
C HIS A 130 -14.26 7.33 8.18
N GLY A 131 -13.11 7.94 8.44
CA GLY A 131 -12.17 7.49 9.47
C GLY A 131 -11.63 6.08 9.21
N GLY A 132 -11.21 5.79 7.97
CA GLY A 132 -10.69 4.47 7.57
C GLY A 132 -11.73 3.39 7.35
N GLU A 133 -13.02 3.73 7.43
CA GLU A 133 -14.11 2.81 7.10
C GLU A 133 -14.94 3.33 5.93
N ARG A 134 -15.20 2.43 4.98
CA ARG A 134 -16.12 2.70 3.88
C ARG A 134 -17.55 2.66 4.38
N VAL A 135 -18.23 3.80 4.27
CA VAL A 135 -19.64 3.93 4.60
C VAL A 135 -20.44 4.15 3.32
N CYS A 136 -21.54 3.42 3.17
CA CYS A 136 -22.48 3.65 2.08
C CYS A 136 -23.42 4.80 2.48
N VAL A 137 -23.21 5.98 1.90
CA VAL A 137 -24.01 7.16 2.20
C VAL A 137 -25.19 7.24 1.23
N GLN A 138 -26.39 7.33 1.79
CA GLN A 138 -27.63 7.46 1.03
C GLN A 138 -27.63 8.74 0.19
N THR A 139 -27.95 8.61 -1.10
CA THR A 139 -28.00 9.76 -2.03
C THR A 139 -29.42 10.13 -2.45
N VAL A 140 -30.37 9.20 -2.26
CA VAL A 140 -31.79 9.40 -2.52
C VAL A 140 -32.51 9.45 -1.18
N PHE A 141 -33.12 10.59 -0.84
CA PHE A 141 -33.84 10.78 0.42
C PHE A 141 -35.36 10.58 0.23
N PRO A 142 -36.11 10.25 1.30
CA PRO A 142 -37.56 10.14 1.27
C PRO A 142 -38.23 11.35 0.62
N ALA A 143 -39.03 11.11 -0.41
CA ALA A 143 -39.99 12.09 -0.88
C ALA A 143 -41.11 12.28 0.16
N SER A 144 -41.79 13.42 0.11
CA SER A 144 -42.95 13.67 0.97
C SER A 144 -44.20 12.93 0.52
N GLU A 145 -44.24 12.48 -0.73
CA GLU A 145 -45.38 11.82 -1.35
C GLU A 145 -44.88 10.70 -2.26
N GLU A 146 -45.64 9.60 -2.29
CA GLU A 146 -45.43 8.50 -3.24
C GLU A 146 -45.96 8.85 -4.62
N ARG A 147 -45.27 8.38 -5.65
CA ARG A 147 -45.74 8.48 -7.03
C ARG A 147 -45.89 7.06 -7.56
N CYS A 148 -46.97 6.80 -8.29
CA CYS A 148 -47.18 5.51 -8.95
C CYS A 148 -46.23 5.31 -10.15
N ASN A 149 -44.95 5.07 -9.92
CA ASN A 149 -43.91 4.94 -10.93
C ASN A 149 -43.15 3.59 -10.85
N GLY A 150 -43.54 2.70 -9.94
CA GLY A 150 -42.90 1.41 -9.69
C GLY A 150 -41.67 1.48 -8.78
N LEU A 151 -41.43 2.63 -8.14
CA LEU A 151 -40.40 2.86 -7.13
C LEU A 151 -41.07 3.13 -5.78
N ASP A 152 -40.34 2.90 -4.71
CA ASP A 152 -40.68 3.36 -3.36
C ASP A 152 -40.01 4.72 -3.20
N ASP A 153 -40.79 5.79 -3.44
CA ASP A 153 -40.30 7.18 -3.48
C ASP A 153 -40.15 7.78 -2.07
N THR A 154 -40.91 7.29 -1.09
CA THR A 154 -40.92 7.73 0.31
C THR A 154 -40.02 6.90 1.22
N CYS A 155 -39.35 5.88 0.68
CA CYS A 155 -38.44 4.99 1.39
C CYS A 155 -39.08 4.23 2.55
N ASP A 156 -40.39 3.96 2.48
CA ASP A 156 -41.13 3.34 3.58
C ASP A 156 -41.22 1.81 3.45
N GLY A 157 -40.64 1.26 2.38
CA GLY A 157 -40.62 -0.16 2.05
C GLY A 157 -41.81 -0.59 1.18
N VAL A 158 -42.70 0.32 0.80
CA VAL A 158 -43.91 0.04 0.03
C VAL A 158 -43.81 0.69 -1.35
N VAL A 159 -43.70 -0.13 -2.41
CA VAL A 159 -43.71 0.38 -3.79
C VAL A 159 -45.11 0.86 -4.17
N ASP A 160 -45.22 2.11 -4.66
CA ASP A 160 -46.47 2.74 -5.12
C ASP A 160 -47.64 2.68 -4.10
N GLY A 161 -47.34 2.68 -2.79
CA GLY A 161 -48.32 2.53 -1.72
C GLY A 161 -47.94 3.33 -0.47
N VAL A 162 -48.85 3.53 0.47
CA VAL A 162 -48.56 4.26 1.72
C VAL A 162 -48.56 3.30 2.89
N LEU A 163 -47.64 3.46 3.83
CA LEU A 163 -47.80 2.84 5.15
C LEU A 163 -49.05 3.41 5.84
N GLY A 164 -50.07 2.56 6.01
CA GLY A 164 -51.27 2.87 6.77
C GLY A 164 -50.98 3.13 8.26
N ALA A 165 -51.93 3.72 8.97
CA ALA A 165 -51.79 4.01 10.42
C ALA A 165 -51.68 2.74 11.29
N ASP A 166 -52.03 1.59 10.73
CA ASP A 166 -51.91 0.23 11.27
C ASP A 166 -50.57 -0.44 10.92
N GLY A 167 -49.72 0.20 10.10
CA GLY A 167 -48.44 -0.32 9.66
C GLY A 167 -48.53 -1.36 8.54
N GLU A 168 -49.69 -1.48 7.89
CA GLU A 168 -49.89 -2.34 6.71
C GLU A 168 -49.80 -1.52 5.41
N PRO A 169 -49.25 -2.09 4.32
CA PRO A 169 -49.16 -1.41 3.03
C PRO A 169 -50.54 -1.23 2.41
N GLU A 170 -50.99 0.02 2.29
CA GLU A 170 -52.26 0.39 1.67
C GLU A 170 -52.03 0.87 0.22
N PRO A 171 -52.73 0.31 -0.78
CA PRO A 171 -52.56 0.76 -2.16
C PRO A 171 -53.10 2.18 -2.35
N LEU A 172 -52.33 3.03 -3.05
CA LEU A 172 -52.79 4.37 -3.41
C LEU A 172 -54.07 4.29 -4.26
N SER A 173 -55.20 4.66 -3.68
CA SER A 173 -56.46 4.77 -4.39
C SER A 173 -56.42 5.96 -5.36
N ARG A 174 -56.58 5.65 -6.65
CA ARG A 174 -56.63 6.57 -7.79
C ARG A 174 -57.57 7.75 -7.62
#